data_AF-A0A4V2ZFV1-F1
#
_entry.id   AF-A0A4V2ZFV1-F1
#
_cell.length_a   1.000
_cell.length_b   1.000
_cell.length_c   1.000
_cell.angle_alpha   90.00
_cell.angle_beta   90.00
_cell.angle_gamma   90.00
#
_symmetry.space_group_name_H-M   'P 1'
#
loop_
_entity.id
_entity.type
_entity.pdbx_description
1 polymer ?
#
loop_
_entity_poly.entity_id
_entity_poly.type
_entity_poly.pdbx_seq_one_letter_code
_entity_poly.pdbx_strand_id
1 'polypeptide(L)'
;MVNPFIKSLVAAIVPIFIGWVFQKSSKLHLTKEKDKLELLSSFLAWPFERRHNALIEETFKNYFGFRFKCSEILYILKLQNPMYVFSLLKSSHRYLSYSENVGKFELSKELIDKDKFRRLSKLNLLRYWISAFISLMPVMYSPKLIGEHGISAIVTILVWSVFGLWLAMSFLWENYKMEDAKKVIEQQEFLANKSGGHRSLNTNCSSHF
;
A
#
# COMPACT_ATOMS: atom_id res chain seq x y z
N MET A 1 -5.55 -24.59 37.02
CA MET A 1 -6.13 -25.55 36.05
C MET A 1 -7.19 -24.84 35.23
N VAL A 2 -6.96 -24.61 33.94
CA VAL A 2 -7.99 -24.02 33.06
C VAL A 2 -8.87 -25.15 32.55
N ASN A 3 -10.18 -25.04 32.79
CA ASN A 3 -11.17 -26.07 32.49
C ASN A 3 -11.06 -26.53 31.02
N PRO A 4 -10.98 -27.84 30.72
CA PRO A 4 -10.85 -28.35 29.35
C PRO A 4 -12.00 -27.91 28.44
N PHE A 5 -13.16 -27.65 29.03
CA PHE A 5 -14.33 -27.08 28.36
C PHE A 5 -14.07 -25.70 27.75
N ILE A 6 -13.32 -24.83 28.44
CA ILE A 6 -13.01 -23.47 27.96
C ILE A 6 -12.08 -23.54 26.75
N LYS A 7 -11.14 -24.49 26.73
CA LYS A 7 -10.22 -24.70 25.59
C LYS A 7 -10.96 -25.16 24.34
N SER A 8 -11.91 -26.09 24.49
CA SER A 8 -12.73 -26.59 23.38
C SER A 8 -13.69 -25.52 22.85
N LEU A 9 -14.28 -24.72 23.75
CA LEU A 9 -15.20 -23.64 23.38
C LEU A 9 -14.48 -22.53 22.60
N VAL A 10 -13.28 -22.12 23.04
CA VAL A 10 -12.46 -21.12 22.33
C VAL A 10 -12.00 -21.63 20.97
N ALA A 11 -11.62 -22.91 20.86
CA ALA A 11 -11.23 -23.52 19.59
C ALA A 11 -12.37 -23.59 18.56
N ALA A 12 -13.62 -23.71 19.00
CA ALA A 12 -14.79 -23.74 18.12
C ALA A 12 -15.29 -22.33 17.72
N ILE A 13 -15.20 -21.35 18.62
CA ILE A 13 -15.76 -20.00 18.39
C ILE A 13 -14.87 -19.15 17.49
N VAL A 14 -13.54 -19.25 17.62
CA VAL A 14 -12.58 -18.42 16.87
C VAL A 14 -12.70 -18.60 15.34
N PRO A 15 -12.75 -19.83 14.78
CA PRO A 15 -12.89 -20.02 13.33
C PRO A 15 -14.21 -19.48 12.77
N ILE A 16 -15.31 -19.63 13.54
CA ILE A 16 -16.64 -19.17 13.13
C ILE A 16 -16.68 -17.63 13.10
N PHE A 17 -16.09 -16.98 14.10
CA PHE A 17 -16.04 -15.53 14.18
C PHE A 17 -15.16 -14.94 13.07
N ILE A 18 -14.01 -15.56 12.79
CA ILE A 18 -13.12 -15.19 11.68
C ILE A 18 -13.89 -15.33 10.35
N GLY A 19 -14.52 -16.49 10.09
CA GLY A 19 -15.29 -16.72 8.87
C GLY A 19 -16.40 -15.69 8.67
N TRP A 20 -17.13 -15.33 9.73
CA TRP A 20 -18.23 -14.36 9.66
C TRP A 20 -17.75 -12.94 9.38
N VAL A 21 -16.65 -12.51 10.00
CA VAL A 21 -16.03 -11.19 9.77
C VAL A 21 -15.52 -11.08 8.33
N PHE A 22 -14.83 -12.11 7.82
CA PHE A 22 -14.32 -12.12 6.45
C PHE A 22 -15.43 -12.12 5.40
N GLN A 23 -16.50 -12.88 5.63
CA GLN A 23 -17.60 -13.02 4.66
C GLN A 23 -18.50 -11.78 4.59
N LYS A 24 -18.72 -11.08 5.70
CA LYS A 24 -19.51 -9.83 5.74
C LYS A 24 -18.73 -8.65 5.17
N SER A 25 -17.42 -8.60 5.40
CA SER A 25 -16.54 -7.56 4.87
C SER A 25 -16.44 -7.60 3.35
N SER A 26 -16.34 -8.79 2.75
CA SER A 26 -16.14 -8.94 1.29
C SER A 26 -17.33 -8.47 0.46
N LYS A 27 -18.57 -8.80 0.87
CA LYS A 27 -19.78 -8.41 0.14
C LYS A 27 -20.03 -6.90 0.16
N LEU A 28 -19.80 -6.25 1.30
CA LEU A 28 -19.94 -4.79 1.44
C LEU A 28 -18.87 -4.02 0.67
N HIS A 29 -17.67 -4.58 0.53
CA HIS A 29 -16.59 -3.94 -0.24
C HIS A 29 -16.90 -3.95 -1.74
N LEU A 30 -17.38 -5.08 -2.27
CA LEU A 30 -17.68 -5.26 -3.70
C LEU A 30 -18.75 -4.29 -4.23
N THR A 31 -19.82 -4.04 -3.47
CA THR A 31 -20.88 -3.12 -3.91
C THR A 31 -20.39 -1.68 -3.92
N LYS A 32 -19.68 -1.25 -2.86
CA LYS A 32 -19.10 0.10 -2.78
C LYS A 32 -18.05 0.38 -3.84
N GLU A 33 -17.29 -0.63 -4.25
CA GLU A 33 -16.28 -0.46 -5.31
C GLU A 33 -16.91 -0.27 -6.69
N LYS A 34 -18.00 -0.98 -6.98
CA LYS A 34 -18.74 -0.83 -8.24
C LYS A 34 -19.36 0.57 -8.38
N ASP A 35 -20.05 1.04 -7.34
CA ASP A 35 -20.68 2.38 -7.35
C ASP A 35 -19.64 3.49 -7.52
N LYS A 36 -18.48 3.33 -6.87
CA LYS A 36 -17.36 4.26 -7.03
C LYS A 36 -16.84 4.27 -8.46
N LEU A 37 -16.67 3.10 -9.07
CA LEU A 37 -16.10 2.96 -10.42
C LEU A 37 -17.01 3.59 -11.49
N GLU A 38 -18.32 3.45 -11.32
CA GLU A 38 -19.33 4.10 -12.17
C GLU A 38 -19.31 5.64 -12.04
N LEU A 39 -19.11 6.15 -10.82
CA LEU A 39 -18.94 7.58 -10.57
C LEU A 39 -17.65 8.12 -11.23
N LEU A 40 -16.54 7.40 -11.12
CA LEU A 40 -15.28 7.82 -11.74
C LEU A 40 -15.32 7.71 -13.27
N SER A 41 -15.95 6.67 -13.82
CA SER A 41 -16.07 6.48 -15.27
C SER A 41 -16.97 7.55 -15.91
N SER A 42 -18.11 7.85 -15.28
CA SER A 42 -18.99 8.96 -15.69
C SER A 42 -18.30 10.32 -15.55
N PHE A 43 -17.47 10.49 -14.51
CA PHE A 43 -16.64 11.68 -14.36
C PHE A 43 -15.60 11.80 -15.48
N LEU A 44 -14.89 10.74 -15.82
CA LEU A 44 -13.85 10.72 -16.87
C LEU A 44 -14.42 10.89 -18.28
N ALA A 45 -15.70 10.57 -18.51
CA ALA A 45 -16.35 10.66 -19.83
C ALA A 45 -16.53 12.09 -20.34
N TRP A 46 -16.38 13.10 -19.48
CA TRP A 46 -16.55 14.52 -19.83
C TRP A 46 -15.19 15.24 -19.87
N PRO A 47 -15.01 16.22 -20.77
CA PRO A 47 -13.75 16.93 -20.92
C PRO A 47 -13.37 17.71 -19.65
N PHE A 48 -12.16 17.48 -19.16
CA PHE A 48 -11.60 18.09 -17.93
C PHE A 48 -11.36 19.61 -18.06
N GLU A 49 -11.13 20.09 -19.28
CA GLU A 49 -10.78 21.49 -19.60
C GLU A 49 -11.85 22.51 -19.20
N ARG A 50 -13.10 22.06 -19.02
CA ARG A 50 -14.24 22.93 -18.65
C ARG A 50 -14.60 22.85 -17.17
N ARG A 51 -13.85 22.11 -16.36
CA ARG A 51 -14.21 21.82 -14.96
C ARG A 51 -13.33 22.61 -14.00
N HIS A 52 -13.96 23.04 -12.92
CA HIS A 52 -13.25 23.71 -11.83
C HIS A 52 -12.29 22.75 -11.13
N ASN A 53 -11.04 23.16 -10.92
CA ASN A 53 -9.99 22.33 -10.31
C ASN A 53 -10.44 21.70 -8.99
N ALA A 54 -11.09 22.47 -8.12
CA ALA A 54 -11.58 21.98 -6.82
C ALA A 54 -12.55 20.77 -6.95
N LEU A 55 -13.39 20.74 -7.98
CA LEU A 55 -14.37 19.67 -8.20
C LEU A 55 -13.68 18.38 -8.65
N ILE A 56 -12.62 18.51 -9.47
CA ILE A 56 -11.76 17.38 -9.87
C ILE A 56 -11.07 16.80 -8.63
N GLU A 57 -10.44 17.64 -7.81
CA GLU A 57 -9.76 17.20 -6.59
C GLU A 57 -10.71 16.53 -5.60
N GLU A 58 -11.90 17.07 -5.40
CA GLU A 58 -12.90 16.52 -4.49
C GLU A 58 -13.44 15.17 -4.98
N THR A 59 -13.69 15.03 -6.28
CA THR A 59 -14.16 13.76 -6.87
C THR A 59 -13.11 12.66 -6.74
N PHE A 60 -11.85 12.97 -7.05
CA PHE A 60 -10.75 12.02 -6.89
C PHE A 60 -10.48 11.70 -5.41
N LYS A 61 -10.62 12.67 -4.51
CA LYS A 61 -10.54 12.44 -3.06
C LYS A 61 -11.63 11.49 -2.57
N ASN A 62 -12.86 11.65 -3.04
CA ASN A 62 -13.98 10.77 -2.66
C ASN A 62 -13.78 9.34 -3.17
N TYR A 63 -13.22 9.19 -4.37
CA TYR A 63 -12.94 7.88 -4.95
C TYR A 63 -11.76 7.17 -4.26
N PHE A 64 -10.57 7.79 -4.27
CA PHE A 64 -9.33 7.19 -3.81
C PHE A 64 -9.12 7.28 -2.29
N GLY A 65 -9.84 8.18 -1.61
CA GLY A 65 -9.69 8.43 -0.18
C GLY A 65 -8.46 9.27 0.19
N PHE A 66 -7.77 9.85 -0.80
CA PHE A 66 -6.57 10.66 -0.63
C PHE A 66 -6.66 11.95 -1.45
N ARG A 67 -6.03 13.03 -0.97
CA ARG A 67 -6.03 14.32 -1.67
C ARG A 67 -4.95 14.32 -2.74
N PHE A 68 -5.35 14.49 -4.00
CA PHE A 68 -4.45 14.76 -5.12
C PHE A 68 -4.69 16.18 -5.61
N LYS A 69 -3.64 16.84 -6.07
CA LYS A 69 -3.77 18.12 -6.77
C LYS A 69 -4.30 17.92 -8.18
N CYS A 70 -4.98 18.91 -8.74
CA CYS A 70 -5.46 18.84 -10.12
C CYS A 70 -4.32 18.58 -11.13
N SER A 71 -3.17 19.21 -10.94
CA SER A 71 -1.98 19.00 -11.77
C SER A 71 -1.45 17.56 -11.74
N GLU A 72 -1.45 16.92 -10.55
CA GLU A 72 -1.09 15.51 -10.36
C GLU A 72 -2.07 14.59 -11.08
N ILE A 73 -3.37 14.83 -10.91
CA ILE A 73 -4.45 14.04 -11.53
C ILE A 73 -4.32 14.09 -13.05
N LEU A 74 -4.19 15.30 -13.62
CA LEU A 74 -4.05 15.49 -15.05
C LEU A 74 -2.78 14.82 -15.59
N TYR A 75 -1.69 14.85 -14.83
CA TYR A 75 -0.47 14.14 -15.20
C TYR A 75 -0.69 12.61 -15.21
N ILE A 76 -1.28 12.05 -14.16
CA ILE A 76 -1.53 10.60 -14.05
C ILE A 76 -2.44 10.12 -15.17
N LEU A 77 -3.48 10.90 -15.52
CA LEU A 77 -4.40 10.59 -16.60
C LEU A 77 -3.72 10.52 -17.99
N LYS A 78 -2.57 11.16 -18.17
CA LYS A 78 -1.77 11.08 -19.40
C LYS A 78 -0.89 9.81 -19.47
N LEU A 79 -0.75 9.07 -18.38
CA LEU A 79 0.05 7.85 -18.35
C LEU A 79 -0.71 6.69 -19.02
N GLN A 80 0.02 5.68 -19.50
CA GLN A 80 -0.55 4.56 -20.25
C GLN A 80 -1.58 3.73 -19.46
N ASN A 81 -1.46 3.70 -18.13
CA ASN A 81 -2.41 3.01 -17.25
C ASN A 81 -2.68 3.85 -15.99
N PRO A 82 -3.58 4.84 -16.07
CA PRO A 82 -3.80 5.80 -14.98
C PRO A 82 -4.33 5.12 -13.73
N MET A 83 -5.23 4.15 -13.88
CA MET A 83 -5.83 3.42 -12.76
C MET A 83 -4.78 2.61 -11.99
N TYR A 84 -3.86 1.96 -12.71
CA TYR A 84 -2.73 1.28 -12.07
C TYR A 84 -1.84 2.26 -11.30
N VAL A 85 -1.52 3.41 -11.89
CA VAL A 85 -0.69 4.43 -11.22
C VAL A 85 -1.39 5.01 -9.99
N PHE A 86 -2.69 5.30 -10.05
CA PHE A 86 -3.45 5.72 -8.87
C PHE A 86 -3.45 4.65 -7.77
N SER A 87 -3.52 3.36 -8.14
CA SER A 87 -3.46 2.26 -7.17
C SER A 87 -2.09 2.19 -6.48
N LEU A 88 -0.99 2.38 -7.22
CA LEU A 88 0.37 2.44 -6.67
C LEU A 88 0.57 3.69 -5.81
N LEU A 89 0.05 4.85 -6.22
CA LEU A 89 0.18 6.08 -5.45
C LEU A 89 -0.54 6.00 -4.10
N LYS A 90 -1.66 5.28 -4.02
CA LYS A 90 -2.37 5.07 -2.75
C LYS A 90 -1.45 4.43 -1.69
N SER A 91 -0.67 3.42 -2.06
CA SER A 91 0.29 2.75 -1.16
C SER A 91 1.59 3.54 -0.98
N SER A 92 2.05 4.24 -2.03
CA SER A 92 3.38 4.84 -2.09
C SER A 92 3.45 6.37 -1.89
N HIS A 93 2.33 7.07 -1.69
CA HIS A 93 2.31 8.55 -1.58
C HIS A 93 3.25 9.14 -0.51
N ARG A 94 3.60 8.39 0.54
CA ARG A 94 4.58 8.86 1.55
C ARG A 94 6.00 8.95 1.01
N TYR A 95 6.28 8.15 -0.02
CA TYR A 95 7.59 8.00 -0.64
C TYR A 95 7.76 8.86 -1.89
N LEU A 96 6.65 9.35 -2.45
CA LEU A 96 6.62 10.13 -3.68
C LEU A 96 6.10 11.55 -3.42
N SER A 97 6.74 12.53 -4.05
CA SER A 97 6.27 13.91 -4.12
C SER A 97 6.13 14.30 -5.58
N TYR A 98 5.01 14.89 -5.96
CA TYR A 98 4.89 15.48 -7.29
C TYR A 98 5.57 16.85 -7.32
N SER A 99 6.38 17.07 -8.35
CA SER A 99 7.03 18.36 -8.61
C SER A 99 6.33 19.05 -9.78
N GLU A 100 5.57 20.10 -9.49
CA GLU A 100 4.86 20.90 -10.51
C GLU A 100 5.83 21.53 -11.52
N ASN A 101 7.02 21.93 -11.06
CA ASN A 101 8.06 22.56 -11.88
C ASN A 101 8.60 21.63 -12.98
N VAL A 102 8.66 20.32 -12.68
CA VAL A 102 9.26 19.32 -13.58
C VAL A 102 8.17 18.46 -14.24
N GLY A 103 6.93 18.52 -13.74
CA GLY A 103 5.81 17.72 -14.24
C GLY A 103 6.03 16.21 -14.08
N LYS A 104 6.61 15.78 -12.95
CA LYS A 104 6.87 14.35 -12.67
C LYS A 104 6.81 14.05 -11.17
N PHE A 105 6.78 12.75 -10.85
CA PHE A 105 6.90 12.27 -9.48
C PHE A 105 8.39 12.10 -9.17
N GLU A 106 8.77 12.54 -7.99
CA GLU A 106 10.12 12.43 -7.46
C GLU A 106 10.05 11.73 -6.10
N LEU A 107 11.17 11.18 -5.64
CA LEU A 107 11.25 10.70 -4.27
C LEU A 107 11.04 11.87 -3.31
N SER A 108 10.31 11.62 -2.21
CA SER A 108 10.08 12.62 -1.16
C SER A 108 11.40 13.25 -0.69
N LYS A 109 11.35 14.50 -0.19
CA LYS A 109 12.55 15.27 0.19
C LYS A 109 13.48 14.52 1.15
N GLU A 110 12.92 13.66 2.01
CA GLU A 110 13.68 12.83 2.97
C GLU A 110 14.49 11.70 2.32
N LEU A 111 14.15 11.36 1.07
CA LEU A 111 14.60 10.21 0.28
C LEU A 111 15.12 10.61 -1.11
N ILE A 112 15.43 11.89 -1.33
CA ILE A 112 15.97 12.40 -2.60
C ILE A 112 17.19 11.57 -3.05
N ASP A 113 18.01 11.15 -2.09
CA ASP A 113 19.16 10.31 -2.34
C ASP A 113 18.71 8.87 -2.65
N LYS A 114 18.83 8.49 -3.94
CA LYS A 114 18.55 7.14 -4.44
C LYS A 114 19.33 6.07 -3.69
N ASP A 115 20.55 6.36 -3.22
CA ASP A 115 21.35 5.41 -2.46
C ASP A 115 20.79 5.20 -1.05
N LYS A 116 20.32 6.27 -0.41
CA LYS A 116 19.63 6.21 0.89
C LYS A 116 18.34 5.40 0.79
N PHE A 117 17.56 5.60 -0.27
CA PHE A 117 16.35 4.82 -0.54
C PHE A 117 16.66 3.33 -0.71
N ARG A 118 17.68 2.99 -1.50
CA ARG A 118 18.12 1.61 -1.71
C ARG A 118 18.63 0.95 -0.42
N ARG A 119 19.34 1.70 0.43
CA ARG A 119 19.80 1.22 1.75
C ARG A 119 18.61 0.94 2.67
N LEU A 120 17.62 1.82 2.73
CA LEU A 120 16.42 1.63 3.56
C LEU A 120 15.60 0.41 3.14
N SER A 121 15.40 0.18 1.84
CA SER A 121 14.73 -1.03 1.34
C SER A 121 15.49 -2.30 1.77
N LYS A 122 16.83 -2.34 1.61
CA LYS A 122 17.66 -3.46 2.07
C LYS A 122 17.58 -3.67 3.59
N LEU A 123 17.58 -2.59 4.37
CA LEU A 123 17.46 -2.66 5.82
C LEU A 123 16.10 -3.20 6.26
N ASN A 124 15.01 -2.80 5.59
CA ASN A 124 13.68 -3.34 5.87
C ASN A 124 13.59 -4.83 5.53
N LEU A 125 14.22 -5.27 4.44
CA LEU A 125 14.30 -6.68 4.09
C LEU A 125 15.14 -7.48 5.10
N LEU A 126 16.25 -6.92 5.58
CA LEU A 126 17.04 -7.54 6.65
C LEU A 126 16.24 -7.64 7.96
N ARG A 127 15.52 -6.58 8.34
CA ARG A 127 14.64 -6.58 9.52
C ARG A 127 13.54 -7.64 9.41
N TYR A 128 12.96 -7.79 8.22
CA TYR A 128 12.02 -8.87 7.92
C TYR A 128 12.64 -10.24 8.22
N TRP A 129 13.82 -10.54 7.67
CA TRP A 129 14.50 -11.82 7.93
C TRP A 129 14.78 -12.06 9.41
N ILE A 130 15.28 -11.06 10.12
CA ILE A 130 15.55 -11.16 11.56
C ILE A 130 14.25 -11.43 12.32
N SER A 131 13.18 -10.69 12.03
CA SER A 131 11.89 -10.87 12.72
C SER A 131 11.23 -12.22 12.41
N ALA A 132 11.30 -12.70 11.18
CA ALA A 132 10.81 -14.01 10.79
C ALA A 132 11.60 -15.14 11.48
N PHE A 133 12.92 -14.97 11.59
CA PHE A 133 13.77 -15.90 12.32
C PHE A 133 13.42 -15.94 13.82
N ILE A 134 13.28 -14.77 14.45
CA ILE A 134 12.85 -14.67 15.86
C ILE A 134 11.46 -15.30 16.06
N SER A 135 10.55 -15.11 15.12
CA SER A 135 9.20 -15.72 15.16
C SER A 135 9.24 -17.25 15.13
N LEU A 136 10.21 -17.85 14.45
CA LEU A 136 10.37 -19.29 14.30
C LEU A 136 11.16 -19.93 15.45
N MET A 137 12.02 -19.16 16.12
CA MET A 137 12.87 -19.66 17.20
C MET A 137 12.08 -20.39 18.30
N PRO A 138 10.97 -19.87 18.85
CA PRO A 138 10.18 -20.58 19.87
C PRO A 138 9.62 -21.92 19.38
N VAL A 139 9.27 -22.00 18.09
CA VAL A 139 8.74 -23.23 17.48
C VAL A 139 9.83 -24.28 17.37
N MET A 140 11.05 -23.89 16.96
CA MET A 140 12.20 -24.79 16.86
C MET A 140 12.60 -25.40 18.21
N TYR A 141 12.55 -24.61 19.29
CA TYR A 141 12.86 -25.08 20.64
C TYR A 141 11.64 -25.60 21.42
N SER A 142 10.51 -25.80 20.74
CA SER A 142 9.26 -26.22 21.39
C SER A 142 9.37 -27.52 22.20
N PRO A 143 10.09 -28.59 21.77
CA PRO A 143 10.16 -29.82 22.56
C PRO A 143 10.87 -29.61 23.91
N LYS A 144 11.95 -28.82 23.91
CA LYS A 144 12.71 -28.50 25.12
C LYS A 144 11.91 -27.60 26.06
N LEU A 145 11.28 -26.55 25.52
CA LEU A 145 10.45 -25.62 26.30
C LEU A 145 9.26 -26.34 26.95
N ILE A 146 8.58 -27.22 26.21
CA ILE A 146 7.45 -28.00 26.73
C ILE A 146 7.95 -29.01 27.78
N GLY A 147 9.12 -29.61 27.59
CA GLY A 147 9.72 -30.52 28.58
C GLY A 147 10.02 -29.86 29.93
N GLU A 148 10.54 -28.63 29.91
CA GLU A 148 10.95 -27.93 31.14
C GLU A 148 9.79 -27.17 31.83
N HIS A 149 8.90 -26.54 31.04
CA HIS A 149 7.89 -25.62 31.56
C HIS A 149 6.45 -26.13 31.38
N GLY A 150 6.26 -27.28 30.73
CA GLY A 150 4.94 -27.88 30.51
C GLY A 150 4.03 -27.02 29.62
N ILE A 151 2.76 -26.90 30.00
CA ILE A 151 1.72 -26.22 29.20
C ILE A 151 1.96 -24.70 29.10
N SER A 152 2.64 -24.08 30.06
CA SER A 152 2.92 -22.64 30.03
C SER A 152 3.84 -22.27 28.86
N ALA A 153 4.74 -23.18 28.44
CA ALA A 153 5.59 -23.01 27.27
C ALA A 153 4.80 -22.77 25.98
N ILE A 154 3.65 -23.45 25.83
CA ILE A 154 2.81 -23.35 24.62
C ILE A 154 2.29 -21.91 24.46
N VAL A 155 1.89 -21.27 25.56
CA VAL A 155 1.41 -19.89 25.55
C VAL A 155 2.55 -18.95 25.15
N THR A 156 3.74 -19.12 25.72
CA THR A 156 4.93 -18.33 25.38
C THR A 156 5.28 -18.47 23.90
N ILE A 157 5.31 -19.69 23.37
CA ILE A 157 5.58 -19.95 21.95
C ILE A 157 4.58 -19.22 21.06
N LEU A 158 3.28 -19.33 21.37
CA LEU A 158 2.24 -18.67 20.59
C LEU A 158 2.37 -17.14 20.61
N VAL A 159 2.59 -16.54 21.78
CA VAL A 159 2.71 -15.07 21.90
C VAL A 159 3.92 -14.56 21.11
N TRP A 160 5.09 -15.18 21.28
CA TRP A 160 6.30 -14.76 20.58
C TRP A 160 6.23 -14.98 19.07
N SER A 161 5.66 -16.11 18.62
CA SER A 161 5.49 -16.37 17.19
C SER A 161 4.46 -15.44 16.55
N VAL A 162 3.32 -15.16 17.20
CA VAL A 162 2.33 -14.22 16.64
C VAL A 162 2.90 -12.80 16.59
N PHE A 163 3.58 -12.36 17.65
CA PHE A 163 4.19 -11.03 17.68
C PHE A 163 5.32 -10.88 16.66
N GLY A 164 6.21 -11.88 16.54
CA GLY A 164 7.30 -11.88 15.56
C GLY A 164 6.77 -11.86 14.12
N LEU A 165 5.73 -12.65 13.82
CA LEU A 165 5.11 -12.68 12.50
C LEU A 165 4.41 -11.36 12.18
N TRP A 166 3.73 -10.73 13.15
CA TRP A 166 3.13 -9.42 12.97
C TRP A 166 4.17 -8.33 12.63
N LEU A 167 5.32 -8.34 13.31
CA LEU A 167 6.44 -7.44 12.99
C LEU A 167 7.02 -7.73 11.60
N ALA A 168 7.22 -9.01 11.25
CA ALA A 168 7.71 -9.41 9.94
C ALA A 168 6.78 -8.91 8.82
N MET A 169 5.48 -9.13 8.97
CA MET A 169 4.47 -8.63 8.02
C MET A 169 4.51 -7.10 7.90
N SER A 170 4.73 -6.38 9.00
CA SER A 170 4.83 -4.92 8.99
C SER A 170 6.05 -4.44 8.20
N PHE A 171 7.21 -5.07 8.36
CA PHE A 171 8.42 -4.72 7.58
C PHE A 171 8.28 -5.10 6.10
N LEU A 172 7.65 -6.22 5.80
CA LEU A 172 7.37 -6.65 4.43
C LEU A 172 6.44 -5.66 3.72
N TRP A 173 5.38 -5.23 4.40
CA TRP A 173 4.44 -4.25 3.87
C TRP A 173 5.11 -2.90 3.57
N GLU A 174 6.02 -2.47 4.43
CA GLU A 174 6.75 -1.22 4.21
C GLU A 174 7.72 -1.31 3.02
N ASN A 175 8.34 -2.47 2.81
CA ASN A 175 9.16 -2.71 1.62
C ASN A 175 8.32 -2.73 0.35
N TYR A 176 7.12 -3.34 0.39
CA TYR A 176 6.20 -3.35 -0.75
C TYR A 176 5.81 -1.94 -1.20
N LYS A 177 5.50 -1.03 -0.25
CA LYS A 177 5.22 0.39 -0.57
C LYS A 177 6.39 1.09 -1.25
N MET A 178 7.63 0.78 -0.84
CA MET A 178 8.84 1.33 -1.48
C MET A 178 9.00 0.79 -2.91
N GLU A 179 8.71 -0.48 -3.13
CA GLU A 179 8.76 -1.08 -4.46
C GLU A 179 7.69 -0.49 -5.39
N ASP A 180 6.48 -0.26 -4.88
CA ASP A 180 5.42 0.43 -5.62
C ASP A 180 5.85 1.85 -6.02
N ALA A 181 6.51 2.58 -5.12
CA ALA A 181 7.06 3.91 -5.42
C ALA A 181 8.05 3.86 -6.60
N LYS A 182 8.91 2.83 -6.60
CA LYS A 182 9.89 2.61 -7.68
C LYS A 182 9.20 2.32 -9.01
N LYS A 183 8.15 1.49 -9.01
CA LYS A 183 7.36 1.16 -10.21
C LYS A 183 6.71 2.39 -10.82
N VAL A 184 6.22 3.33 -10.01
CA VAL A 184 5.69 4.61 -10.52
C VAL A 184 6.77 5.39 -11.26
N ILE A 185 7.96 5.54 -10.66
CA ILE A 185 9.09 6.25 -11.28
C ILE A 185 9.54 5.57 -12.58
N GLU A 186 9.65 4.24 -12.58
CA GLU A 186 10.02 3.46 -13.77
C GLU A 186 9.01 3.62 -14.91
N GLN A 187 7.71 3.67 -14.60
CA GLN A 187 6.67 3.94 -15.61
C GLN A 187 6.79 5.35 -16.22
N GLN A 188 7.19 6.33 -15.42
CA GLN A 188 7.45 7.69 -15.93
C GLN A 188 8.67 7.72 -16.85
N GLU A 189 9.77 7.08 -16.45
CA GLU A 189 10.99 6.99 -17.26
C GLU A 189 10.73 6.25 -18.59
N PHE A 190 9.95 5.18 -18.56
CA PHE A 190 9.53 4.46 -19.77
C PHE A 190 8.76 5.36 -20.74
N LEU A 191 7.81 6.16 -20.22
CA LEU A 191 7.04 7.09 -21.03
C LEU A 191 7.89 8.24 -21.54
N ALA A 192 8.77 8.81 -20.71
CA ALA A 192 9.70 9.86 -21.12
C ALA A 192 10.61 9.38 -22.26
N ASN A 193 11.09 8.14 -22.19
CA ASN A 193 11.91 7.54 -23.25
C ASN A 193 11.10 7.28 -24.54
N LYS A 194 9.86 6.82 -24.40
CA LYS A 194 8.93 6.63 -25.53
C LYS A 194 8.54 7.95 -26.20
N SER A 195 8.31 9.01 -25.42
CA SER A 195 8.01 10.36 -25.92
C SER A 195 9.26 11.11 -26.38
N GLY A 196 10.46 10.76 -25.90
CA GLY A 196 11.73 11.31 -26.36
C GLY A 196 12.03 11.00 -27.85
N GLY A 197 11.35 10.01 -28.43
CA GLY A 197 11.32 9.76 -29.88
C GLY A 197 10.37 10.67 -30.67
N HIS A 198 9.47 11.41 -30.01
CA HIS A 198 8.54 12.35 -30.62
C HIS A 198 8.51 13.68 -29.83
N ARG A 199 9.39 14.59 -30.26
CA ARG A 199 9.50 16.03 -29.93
C ARG A 199 8.35 16.68 -29.12
N SER A 200 8.78 17.36 -28.05
CA SER A 200 8.33 18.67 -27.57
C SER A 200 6.86 19.04 -27.82
N LEU A 201 6.02 18.88 -26.80
CA LEU A 201 4.74 19.57 -26.74
C LEU A 201 4.72 20.59 -25.61
N ASN A 202 4.64 21.82 -26.08
CA ASN A 202 4.54 23.10 -25.38
C ASN A 202 3.39 23.06 -24.34
N THR A 203 3.70 23.15 -23.05
CA THR A 203 2.71 23.30 -21.98
C THR A 203 2.59 24.77 -21.60
N ASN A 204 1.99 25.57 -22.48
CA ASN A 204 1.44 26.86 -22.09
C ASN A 204 0.12 26.64 -21.35
N CYS A 205 0.19 26.38 -20.05
CA CYS A 205 -0.90 26.75 -19.15
C CYS A 205 -0.78 28.26 -18.91
N SER A 206 -1.38 29.06 -19.79
CA SER A 206 -1.50 30.49 -19.61
C SER A 206 -2.43 30.77 -18.43
N SER A 207 -1.87 31.41 -17.41
CA SER A 207 -2.60 32.02 -16.30
C SER A 207 -3.40 33.20 -16.82
N HIS A 208 -4.67 32.99 -17.15
CA HIS A 208 -5.65 34.07 -17.18
C HIS A 208 -6.20 34.26 -15.77
N PHE A 209 -5.59 35.23 -15.07
CA PHE A 209 -6.29 36.06 -14.09
C PHE A 209 -7.04 37.17 -14.82
#